data_AF-M1ZY21-F1
#
_entry.id   AF-M1ZY21-F1
#
_cell.length_a   1.000
_cell.length_b   1.000
_cell.length_c   1.000
_cell.angle_alpha   90.00
_cell.angle_beta   90.00
_cell.angle_gamma   90.00
#
_symmetry.space_group_name_H-M   'P 1'
#
loop_
_entity.id
_entity.type
_entity.pdbx_description
1 polymer ?
#
loop_
_entity_poly.entity_id
_entity_poly.type
_entity_poly.pdbx_seq_one_letter_code
_entity_poly.pdbx_strand_id
1 'polypeptide(L)' 'MENIITNPLMAGLKLDLIYYPMINEYNGNVYTQLRIIDYRIN' A
#
# COMPACT_ATOMS: atom_id res chain seq x y z
N MET A 1 -6.90 11.21 35.12
CA MET A 1 -7.41 10.86 33.79
C MET A 1 -6.63 11.69 32.79
N GLU A 2 -5.66 11.10 32.12
CA GLU A 2 -4.95 11.77 31.02
C GLU A 2 -5.93 11.95 29.86
N ASN A 3 -6.04 13.19 29.38
CA ASN A 3 -6.65 13.47 28.10
C ASN A 3 -5.75 12.84 27.03
N ILE A 4 -6.11 11.65 26.55
CA ILE A 4 -5.54 11.11 25.32
C ILE A 4 -5.97 12.09 24.22
N ILE A 5 -5.06 12.98 23.85
CA ILE A 5 -5.19 13.77 22.63
C ILE A 5 -5.15 12.75 21.51
N THR A 6 -6.31 12.38 20.96
CA THR A 6 -6.42 11.57 19.75
C THR A 6 -5.75 12.35 18.63
N ASN A 7 -4.50 12.00 18.34
CA ASN A 7 -3.77 12.57 17.22
C ASN A 7 -4.48 12.11 15.92
N PRO A 8 -5.04 13.03 15.11
CA PRO A 8 -5.71 12.65 13.87
C PRO A 8 -4.76 12.01 12.85
N LEU A 9 -3.43 12.17 13.01
CA LEU A 9 -2.41 11.47 12.22
C LEU A 9 -2.24 9.99 12.60
N MET A 10 -2.87 9.53 13.69
CA MET A 10 -2.92 8.11 14.07
C MET A 10 -4.14 7.37 13.52
N ALA A 11 -5.05 8.06 12.81
CA ALA A 11 -5.93 7.39 11.88
C ALA A 11 -5.06 6.92 10.71
N GLY A 12 -4.56 5.68 10.80
CA GLY A 12 -3.59 5.13 9.86
C GLY A 12 -4.00 5.37 8.41
N LEU A 13 -3.06 5.88 7.61
CA LEU A 13 -3.23 6.15 6.19
C LEU A 13 -3.89 4.95 5.51
N LYS A 14 -5.09 5.13 4.95
CA LYS A 14 -5.76 4.07 4.20
C LYS A 14 -5.44 4.23 2.73
N LEU A 15 -4.93 3.14 2.13
CA LEU A 15 -4.56 3.09 0.72
C LEU A 15 -5.38 2.00 0.04
N ASP A 16 -6.24 2.40 -0.90
CA ASP A 16 -6.93 1.48 -1.80
C ASP A 16 -6.13 1.37 -3.10
N LEU A 17 -5.90 0.15 -3.59
CA LEU A 17 -5.11 -0.12 -4.80
C LEU A 17 -5.94 -0.88 -5.85
N ILE A 18 -5.88 -0.42 -7.10
CA ILE A 18 -6.31 -1.18 -8.28
C ILE A 18 -5.05 -1.73 -8.95
N TYR A 19 -4.91 -3.05 -9.02
CA TYR A 19 -3.69 -3.70 -9.49
C TYR A 19 -3.96 -5.04 -10.17
N TYR A 20 -2.96 -5.56 -10.88
CA TYR A 20 -2.92 -6.95 -11.33
C TYR A 20 -1.59 -7.61 -10.97
N PRO A 21 -1.59 -8.93 -10.69
CA PRO A 21 -0.36 -9.66 -10.46
C PRO A 21 0.45 -9.77 -11.75
N MET A 22 1.78 -9.70 -11.64
CA MET A 22 2.69 -9.94 -12.74
C MET A 22 3.89 -10.76 -12.28
N ILE A 23 4.43 -11.55 -13.20
CA ILE A 23 5.73 -12.18 -13.04
C ILE A 23 6.76 -11.28 -13.72
N ASN A 24 7.81 -10.94 -12.98
CA ASN A 24 8.93 -10.16 -13.51
C ASN A 24 10.18 -11.03 -13.54
N GLU A 25 10.82 -11.07 -14.71
CA GLU A 25 12.06 -11.80 -14.92
C GLU A 25 13.18 -10.80 -15.18
N TYR A 26 14.18 -10.81 -14.29
CA TYR A 26 15.35 -9.95 -14.42
C TYR A 26 16.61 -10.72 -14.05
N ASN A 27 17.58 -10.73 -14.97
CA ASN A 27 18.85 -11.43 -14.79
C ASN A 27 18.68 -12.91 -14.39
N GLY A 28 17.72 -13.61 -15.03
CA GLY A 28 17.42 -15.03 -14.76
C GLY A 28 16.66 -15.31 -13.46
N ASN A 29 16.31 -14.28 -12.68
CA ASN A 29 15.53 -14.42 -11.46
C ASN A 29 14.06 -14.08 -11.71
N VAL A 30 13.17 -14.92 -11.19
CA VAL A 30 11.72 -14.79 -11.34
C VAL A 30 11.13 -14.27 -10.03
N TYR A 31 10.39 -13.16 -10.10
CA TYR A 31 9.74 -12.54 -8.95
C TYR A 31 8.26 -12.29 -9.21
N THR A 32 7.42 -12.61 -8.23
CA THR A 32 6.02 -12.19 -8.21
C THR A 32 5.94 -10.72 -7.78
N GLN A 33 5.25 -9.89 -8.56
CA GLN A 33 5.07 -8.47 -8.30
C GLN A 33 3.62 -8.06 -8.54
N LEU A 34 3.21 -6.92 -7.99
CA LEU A 34 1.92 -6.29 -8.30
C LEU A 34 2.18 -5.07 -9.17
N ARG A 35 1.49 -4.96 -10.31
CA ARG A 35 1.46 -3.72 -11.08
C ARG A 35 0.26 -2.89 -10.65
N ILE A 36 0.53 -1.75 -10.04
CA ILE A 36 -0.48 -0.79 -9.62
C ILE A 36 -0.91 0.02 -10.86
N ILE A 37 -2.23 0.07 -11.10
CA ILE A 37 -2.85 0.87 -12.16
C ILE A 37 -3.33 2.20 -11.58
N ASP A 38 -3.93 2.17 -10.40
CA ASP A 38 -4.53 3.33 -9.75
C ASP A 38 -4.52 3.15 -8.22
N TYR A 39 -4.59 4.26 -7.48
CA TYR A 39 -4.63 4.25 -6.03
C TYR A 39 -5.45 5.40 -5.47
N ARG A 40 -6.01 5.20 -4.27
CA ARG A 40 -6.73 6.24 -3.51
C ARG A 40 -6.23 6.29 -2.09
N ILE A 41 -5.99 7.50 -1.60
CA ILE A 41 -5.58 7.77 -0.22
C ILE A 41 -6.78 8.39 0.50
N ASN A 42 -7.19 7.76 1.61
CA ASN A 42 -8.33 8.18 2.42
C ASN A 42 -7.92 8.47 3.87
#